data_AF-A0A373CQ55-F1
#
_entry.id   AF-A0A373CQ55-F1
#
_cell.length_a   1.000
_cell.length_b   1.000
_cell.length_c   1.000
_cell.angle_alpha   90.00
_cell.angle_beta   90.00
_cell.angle_gamma   90.00
#
_symmetry.space_group_name_H-M   'P 1'
#
loop_
_entity.id
_entity.type
_entity.pdbx_description
1 polymer ?
#
loop_
_entity_poly.entity_id
_entity_poly.type
_entity_poly.pdbx_seq_one_letter_code
_entity_poly.pdbx_strand_id
1 'polypeptide(L)'
;MKKRLLSAVMASAMVLSLAACGGAKTETTAAETTAEKKEETTTADTTAAETAEAAGGTLIVGFDQDFPPMGFVGDNGEYTGFDLDLAKEVASRLGLEYKAQPVAWDSKDMELESGNIDCIWNGFTITGREDDYTWTTPYMANKQVFVVANDSDIKSQADLAGKVVEVQADSSAEAALKENQDLANTFGQLLTTPDYNTAFMDLEQGAVDAVAMDVIVAGYQIKQRNADFKILDDSLSEEEYGVGFKKGNTELRDKVQGALEEMAADGTLAKISDEWFGEDVTTIGK
;
A
#
# COMPACT_ATOMS: atom_id res chain seq x y z
N MET A 1 -71.16 10.59 -8.14
CA MET A 1 -70.00 9.82 -8.66
C MET A 1 -69.21 9.36 -7.43
N LYS A 2 -69.61 8.25 -6.78
CA LYS A 2 -69.08 6.87 -6.93
C LYS A 2 -67.56 6.86 -7.21
N LYS A 3 -66.68 6.16 -6.50
CA LYS A 3 -66.68 5.31 -5.30
C LYS A 3 -65.17 5.16 -4.96
N ARG A 4 -64.72 5.34 -3.71
CA ARG A 4 -64.38 4.28 -2.73
C ARG A 4 -63.18 3.39 -3.16
N LEU A 5 -62.25 2.90 -2.34
CA LEU A 5 -62.21 2.37 -0.96
C LEU A 5 -60.70 2.27 -0.59
N LEU A 6 -60.25 2.63 0.64
CA LEU A 6 -59.97 1.73 1.79
C LEU A 6 -58.89 0.65 1.51
N SER A 7 -57.99 0.23 2.40
CA SER A 7 -57.70 0.53 3.82
C SER A 7 -56.52 -0.34 4.29
N ALA A 8 -55.88 0.09 5.39
CA ALA A 8 -55.41 -0.69 6.57
C ALA A 8 -54.44 -1.87 6.36
N VAL A 9 -53.20 -1.81 6.86
CA VAL A 9 -52.77 -2.10 8.26
C VAL A 9 -53.12 -3.53 8.70
N MET A 10 -52.10 -4.36 8.95
CA MET A 10 -52.08 -5.23 10.14
C MET A 10 -50.67 -5.79 10.43
N ALA A 11 -50.12 -5.41 11.58
CA ALA A 11 -49.08 -6.14 12.28
C ALA A 11 -49.73 -7.20 13.20
N SER A 12 -49.06 -8.34 13.41
CA SER A 12 -49.20 -9.36 14.48
C SER A 12 -48.79 -10.73 13.90
N ALA A 13 -48.24 -11.72 14.58
CA ALA A 13 -47.64 -11.92 15.89
C ALA A 13 -47.02 -13.34 15.86
N MET A 14 -46.03 -13.61 16.70
CA MET A 14 -45.46 -14.94 16.93
C MET A 14 -46.47 -15.91 17.62
N VAL A 15 -46.24 -17.22 17.45
CA VAL A 15 -46.10 -18.28 18.51
C VAL A 15 -46.73 -19.65 18.13
N LEU A 16 -45.85 -20.67 18.14
CA LEU A 16 -45.93 -22.12 18.44
C LEU A 16 -47.18 -23.00 18.20
N SER A 17 -46.94 -24.20 17.63
CA SER A 17 -47.03 -25.57 18.24
C SER A 17 -47.20 -26.66 17.14
N LEU A 18 -46.30 -27.64 16.93
CA LEU A 18 -45.98 -28.93 17.59
C LEU A 18 -46.62 -30.19 16.93
N ALA A 19 -45.86 -31.29 17.01
CA ALA A 19 -46.16 -32.73 16.72
C ALA A 19 -45.94 -33.22 15.26
N ALA A 20 -45.38 -34.39 14.96
CA ALA A 20 -44.72 -35.48 15.69
C ALA A 20 -44.11 -36.48 14.65
N CYS A 21 -42.95 -37.10 14.88
CA CYS A 21 -42.68 -38.54 15.07
C CYS A 21 -41.41 -38.88 14.25
N GLY A 22 -40.42 -39.70 14.60
CA GLY A 22 -40.02 -40.50 15.78
C GLY A 22 -38.54 -40.88 15.56
N GLY A 23 -37.68 -40.94 16.60
CA GLY A 23 -37.22 -42.17 17.28
C GLY A 23 -36.24 -43.01 16.42
N ALA A 24 -35.00 -43.39 16.81
CA ALA A 24 -34.27 -43.35 18.08
C ALA A 24 -32.74 -43.51 17.84
N LYS A 25 -31.94 -43.04 18.83
CA LYS A 25 -30.49 -43.25 19.02
C LYS A 25 -30.10 -44.73 19.19
N THR A 26 -28.83 -45.09 18.94
CA THR A 26 -27.84 -45.55 19.95
C THR A 26 -26.46 -45.79 19.29
N GLU A 27 -25.41 -45.49 20.06
CA GLU A 27 -23.97 -45.51 19.75
C GLU A 27 -23.31 -46.91 19.69
N THR A 28 -22.12 -46.93 19.04
CA THR A 28 -20.91 -47.75 19.27
C THR A 28 -20.97 -49.28 19.15
N THR A 29 -20.15 -49.86 18.28
CA THR A 29 -19.02 -50.81 18.60
C THR A 29 -18.25 -51.18 17.31
N ALA A 30 -16.95 -51.41 17.48
CA ALA A 30 -15.92 -51.67 16.48
C ALA A 30 -15.98 -53.05 15.76
N ALA A 31 -15.24 -53.09 14.64
CA ALA A 31 -14.27 -54.12 14.22
C ALA A 31 -14.53 -54.86 12.89
N GLU A 32 -13.46 -54.82 12.06
CA GLU A 32 -13.06 -55.69 10.94
C GLU A 32 -13.90 -55.63 9.65
N THR A 33 -13.29 -55.34 8.48
CA THR A 33 -12.60 -56.38 7.70
C THR A 33 -11.76 -55.76 6.56
N THR A 34 -10.48 -56.13 6.54
CA THR A 34 -9.56 -56.44 5.42
C THR A 34 -9.13 -55.38 4.39
N ALA A 35 -7.80 -55.34 4.27
CA ALA A 35 -6.97 -54.60 3.34
C ALA A 35 -7.03 -55.13 1.89
N GLU A 36 -6.80 -54.24 0.93
CA GLU A 36 -6.13 -54.61 -0.32
C GLU A 36 -5.15 -53.52 -0.74
N LYS A 37 -3.95 -53.97 -1.10
CA LYS A 37 -2.73 -53.21 -1.41
C LYS A 37 -2.41 -53.39 -2.89
N LYS A 38 -2.20 -52.30 -3.62
CA LYS A 38 -1.36 -52.15 -4.85
C LYS A 38 -1.51 -50.70 -5.33
N GLU A 39 -0.51 -49.99 -5.82
CA GLU A 39 0.90 -50.25 -6.12
C GLU A 39 1.55 -48.85 -6.31
N GLU A 40 2.79 -48.69 -5.87
CA GLU A 40 3.62 -47.51 -6.14
C GLU A 40 4.01 -47.44 -7.62
N THR A 41 4.12 -46.23 -8.16
CA THR A 41 5.02 -45.93 -9.27
C THR A 41 5.62 -44.53 -9.05
N THR A 42 6.87 -44.54 -8.59
CA THR A 42 7.94 -43.52 -8.72
C THR A 42 8.01 -43.01 -10.18
N THR A 43 8.32 -41.77 -10.57
CA THR A 43 9.21 -40.70 -10.10
C THR A 43 8.88 -39.47 -10.98
N ALA A 44 8.90 -38.26 -10.43
CA ALA A 44 9.27 -37.07 -11.20
C ALA A 44 9.94 -36.06 -10.25
N ASP A 45 11.24 -35.98 -10.41
CA ASP A 45 12.18 -35.04 -9.82
C ASP A 45 11.83 -33.63 -10.29
N THR A 46 11.45 -32.74 -9.37
CA THR A 46 11.49 -31.30 -9.59
C THR A 46 12.14 -30.68 -8.36
N THR A 47 13.33 -30.16 -8.63
CA THR A 47 14.20 -29.33 -7.81
C THR A 47 13.43 -28.50 -6.78
N ALA A 48 13.45 -28.94 -5.53
CA ALA A 48 13.21 -28.06 -4.40
C ALA A 48 14.38 -27.07 -4.35
N ALA A 49 14.09 -25.81 -4.66
CA ALA A 49 14.95 -24.74 -4.17
C ALA A 49 14.97 -24.87 -2.65
N GLU A 50 16.17 -25.05 -2.08
CA GLU A 50 16.37 -24.95 -0.64
C GLU A 50 15.98 -23.53 -0.22
N THR A 51 14.73 -23.35 0.19
CA THR A 51 14.35 -22.23 1.05
C THR A 51 15.07 -22.51 2.37
N ALA A 52 16.18 -21.83 2.59
CA ALA A 52 16.79 -21.78 3.91
C ALA A 52 15.71 -21.34 4.89
N GLU A 53 15.32 -22.23 5.80
CA GLU A 53 14.34 -21.93 6.84
C GLU A 53 14.89 -20.78 7.68
N ALA A 54 14.28 -19.60 7.57
CA ALA A 54 14.74 -18.40 8.25
C ALA A 54 14.66 -18.63 9.77
N ALA A 55 15.82 -18.73 10.43
CA ALA A 55 15.90 -19.00 11.85
C ALA A 55 15.46 -17.80 12.72
N GLY A 56 15.33 -16.60 12.14
CA GLY A 56 15.13 -15.35 12.85
C GLY A 56 13.68 -14.85 12.96
N GLY A 57 12.70 -15.53 12.35
CA GLY A 57 11.32 -15.06 12.23
C GLY A 57 11.03 -14.40 10.88
N THR A 58 9.94 -13.61 10.80
CA THR A 58 9.47 -12.95 9.57
C THR A 58 9.53 -11.43 9.74
N LEU A 59 9.98 -10.71 8.71
CA LEU A 59 9.80 -9.26 8.56
C LEU A 59 8.58 -9.02 7.67
N ILE A 60 7.48 -8.56 8.26
CA ILE A 60 6.24 -8.24 7.56
C ILE A 60 6.22 -6.76 7.20
N VAL A 61 6.34 -6.46 5.91
CA VAL A 61 6.40 -5.09 5.39
C VAL A 61 5.05 -4.64 4.86
N GLY A 62 4.47 -3.63 5.50
CA GLY A 62 3.27 -2.95 5.03
C GLY A 62 3.56 -1.99 3.89
N PHE A 63 2.79 -2.09 2.81
CA PHE A 63 2.92 -1.21 1.64
C PHE A 63 1.57 -0.98 0.97
N ASP A 64 1.39 0.16 0.30
CA ASP A 64 0.29 0.38 -0.64
C ASP A 64 0.63 -0.30 -1.97
N GLN A 65 -0.22 -1.20 -2.44
CA GLN A 65 0.00 -1.95 -3.68
C GLN A 65 -0.29 -1.15 -4.96
N ASP A 66 -0.77 0.09 -4.81
CA ASP A 66 -1.08 1.02 -5.89
C ASP A 66 -0.06 2.18 -5.96
N PHE A 67 1.14 2.01 -5.37
CA PHE A 67 2.18 3.03 -5.25
C PHE A 67 3.47 2.70 -6.06
N PRO A 68 3.40 2.61 -7.39
CA PRO A 68 4.58 2.36 -8.19
C PRO A 68 5.48 3.62 -8.29
N PRO A 69 6.81 3.47 -8.37
CA PRO A 69 7.56 2.22 -8.46
C PRO A 69 8.00 1.66 -7.10
N MET A 70 7.52 2.20 -5.97
CA MET A 70 8.05 1.88 -4.64
C MET A 70 7.61 0.48 -4.18
N GLY A 71 6.32 0.20 -4.27
CA GLY A 71 5.73 -1.10 -4.00
C GLY A 71 4.38 -1.14 -4.70
N PHE A 72 4.17 -2.15 -5.53
CA PHE A 72 2.98 -2.25 -6.35
C PHE A 72 2.76 -3.66 -6.90
N VAL A 73 1.60 -3.90 -7.50
CA VAL A 73 1.34 -5.13 -8.26
C VAL A 73 1.95 -5.02 -9.66
N GLY A 74 2.93 -5.87 -9.97
CA GLY A 74 3.53 -5.94 -11.29
C GLY A 74 2.65 -6.64 -12.33
N ASP A 75 3.08 -6.63 -13.60
CA ASP A 75 2.34 -7.22 -14.72
C ASP A 75 2.08 -8.73 -14.59
N ASN A 76 2.91 -9.42 -13.80
CA ASN A 76 2.77 -10.84 -13.49
C ASN A 76 1.78 -11.11 -12.34
N GLY A 77 1.20 -10.08 -11.73
CA GLY A 77 0.32 -10.17 -10.57
C GLY A 77 1.05 -10.35 -9.24
N GLU A 78 2.38 -10.30 -9.21
CA GLU A 78 3.18 -10.38 -8.00
C GLU A 78 3.52 -8.98 -7.47
N TYR A 79 3.77 -8.88 -6.16
CA TYR A 79 4.23 -7.63 -5.57
C TYR A 79 5.69 -7.38 -5.94
N THR A 80 5.97 -6.17 -6.42
CA THR A 80 7.30 -5.73 -6.83
C THR A 80 7.46 -4.23 -6.54
N GLY A 81 8.68 -3.73 -6.59
CA GLY A 81 8.97 -2.32 -6.37
C GLY A 81 10.30 -2.10 -5.68
N PHE A 82 10.81 -0.88 -5.79
CA PHE A 82 12.08 -0.47 -5.21
C PHE A 82 12.15 -0.77 -3.71
N ASP A 83 11.16 -0.35 -2.92
CA ASP A 83 11.16 -0.58 -1.48
C ASP A 83 11.00 -2.05 -1.12
N LEU A 84 10.26 -2.82 -1.92
CA LEU A 84 10.09 -4.25 -1.69
C LEU A 84 11.40 -5.01 -1.96
N ASP A 85 12.18 -4.61 -2.96
CA ASP A 85 13.50 -5.17 -3.23
C ASP A 85 14.51 -4.80 -2.14
N LEU A 86 14.49 -3.56 -1.64
CA LEU A 86 15.29 -3.17 -0.48
C LEU A 86 14.91 -3.99 0.76
N ALA A 87 13.63 -4.12 1.05
CA ALA A 87 13.13 -4.87 2.20
C ALA A 87 13.50 -6.34 2.14
N LYS A 88 13.44 -6.95 0.96
CA LYS A 88 13.82 -8.35 0.73
C LYS A 88 15.31 -8.58 0.98
N GLU A 89 16.17 -7.67 0.50
CA GLU A 89 17.61 -7.74 0.76
C GLU A 89 17.93 -7.53 2.25
N VAL A 90 17.27 -6.55 2.90
CA VAL A 90 17.40 -6.35 4.36
C VAL A 90 17.00 -7.60 5.14
N ALA A 91 15.85 -8.20 4.81
CA ALA A 91 15.40 -9.43 5.48
C ALA A 91 16.41 -10.57 5.32
N SER A 92 16.96 -10.74 4.12
CA SER A 92 18.01 -11.72 3.82
C SER A 92 19.24 -11.54 4.71
N ARG A 93 19.76 -10.31 4.84
CA ARG A 93 20.91 -9.98 5.70
C ARG A 93 20.65 -10.24 7.17
N LEU A 94 19.42 -10.01 7.61
CA LEU A 94 18.99 -10.23 8.99
C LEU A 94 18.64 -11.70 9.29
N GLY A 95 18.66 -12.59 8.27
CA GLY A 95 18.25 -13.99 8.42
C GLY A 95 16.75 -14.16 8.72
N LEU A 96 15.94 -13.22 8.24
CA LEU A 96 14.48 -13.18 8.38
C LEU A 96 13.80 -13.65 7.08
N GLU A 97 12.63 -14.26 7.23
CA GLU A 97 11.72 -14.44 6.11
C GLU A 97 11.12 -13.09 5.73
N TYR A 98 11.10 -12.77 4.44
CA TYR A 98 10.45 -11.56 3.93
C TYR A 98 8.98 -11.84 3.61
N LYS A 99 8.08 -10.96 4.08
CA LYS A 99 6.66 -10.98 3.68
C LYS A 99 6.18 -9.57 3.33
N ALA A 100 5.80 -9.36 2.08
CA ALA A 100 5.04 -8.18 1.66
C ALA A 100 3.57 -8.31 2.10
N GLN A 101 3.02 -7.28 2.72
CA GLN A 101 1.63 -7.23 3.19
C GLN A 101 0.98 -5.96 2.62
N PRO A 102 0.11 -6.07 1.60
CA PRO A 102 -0.61 -4.90 1.10
C PRO A 102 -1.54 -4.38 2.20
N VAL A 103 -1.59 -3.04 2.33
CA VAL A 103 -2.46 -2.34 3.26
C VAL A 103 -3.22 -1.23 2.53
N ALA A 104 -4.46 -0.97 2.92
CA ALA A 104 -5.10 0.28 2.55
C ALA A 104 -4.35 1.42 3.26
N TRP A 105 -3.93 2.44 2.51
CA TRP A 105 -3.00 3.44 3.03
C TRP A 105 -3.58 4.25 4.21
N ASP A 106 -4.89 4.48 4.20
CA ASP A 106 -5.65 5.10 5.29
C ASP A 106 -5.75 4.25 6.57
N SER A 107 -5.32 3.00 6.51
CA SER A 107 -5.38 2.01 7.58
C SER A 107 -3.98 1.58 8.07
N LYS A 108 -2.90 2.10 7.47
CA LYS A 108 -1.50 1.69 7.76
C LYS A 108 -1.14 1.79 9.25
N ASP A 109 -1.60 2.85 9.94
CA ASP A 109 -1.35 3.08 11.36
C ASP A 109 -1.96 1.97 12.22
N MET A 110 -3.19 1.55 11.89
CA MET A 110 -3.88 0.48 12.60
C MET A 110 -3.19 -0.87 12.39
N GLU A 111 -2.77 -1.15 11.14
CA GLU A 111 -2.05 -2.39 10.81
C GLU A 111 -0.73 -2.48 11.58
N LEU A 112 0.01 -1.37 11.66
CA LEU A 112 1.25 -1.29 12.43
C LEU A 112 1.00 -1.42 13.94
N GLU A 113 0.00 -0.72 14.47
CA GLU A 113 -0.30 -0.74 15.90
C GLU A 113 -0.78 -2.10 16.40
N SER A 114 -1.55 -2.82 15.57
CA SER A 114 -2.04 -4.16 15.86
C SER A 114 -0.99 -5.27 15.69
N GLY A 115 0.14 -4.95 15.06
CA GLY A 115 1.23 -5.91 14.78
C GLY A 115 0.94 -6.83 13.59
N ASN A 116 0.02 -6.44 12.71
CA ASN A 116 -0.21 -7.14 11.45
C ASN A 116 0.92 -6.88 10.44
N ILE A 117 1.63 -5.75 10.60
CA ILE A 117 2.88 -5.41 9.93
C ILE A 117 3.92 -4.97 10.96
N ASP A 118 5.19 -5.18 10.65
CA ASP A 118 6.32 -4.82 11.52
C ASP A 118 6.86 -3.42 11.22
N CYS A 119 6.73 -2.98 9.96
CA CYS A 119 7.07 -1.64 9.49
C CYS A 119 6.21 -1.22 8.29
N ILE A 120 6.19 0.08 8.04
CA ILE A 120 5.65 0.69 6.82
C ILE A 120 6.85 1.09 5.96
N TRP A 121 6.91 0.55 4.74
CA TRP A 121 8.01 0.81 3.80
C TRP A 121 7.47 0.86 2.36
N ASN A 122 7.06 2.05 1.94
CA ASN A 122 6.46 2.30 0.62
C ASN A 122 6.44 3.80 0.29
N GLY A 123 7.61 4.40 0.04
CA GLY A 123 7.76 5.83 -0.15
C GLY A 123 7.23 6.63 1.03
N PHE A 124 7.52 6.18 2.25
CA PHE A 124 6.86 6.72 3.43
C PHE A 124 7.54 8.00 3.92
N THR A 125 6.90 9.14 3.68
CA THR A 125 7.38 10.46 4.06
C THR A 125 7.52 10.64 5.56
N ILE A 126 8.71 11.08 5.99
CA ILE A 126 9.05 11.40 7.39
C ILE A 126 8.48 12.78 7.80
N THR A 127 8.57 13.76 6.89
CA THR A 127 8.22 15.16 7.18
C THR A 127 6.77 15.32 7.64
N GLY A 128 6.57 15.98 8.79
CA GLY A 128 5.25 16.16 9.40
C GLY A 128 4.75 14.95 10.20
N ARG A 129 5.56 13.87 10.29
CA ARG A 129 5.28 12.62 11.01
C ARG A 129 6.45 12.17 11.88
N GLU A 130 7.40 13.07 12.15
CA GLU A 130 8.64 12.76 12.86
C GLU A 130 8.38 12.15 14.24
N ASP A 131 7.33 12.61 14.91
CA ASP A 131 6.94 12.17 16.25
C ASP A 131 5.96 10.99 16.26
N ASP A 132 5.43 10.57 15.12
CA ASP A 132 4.38 9.54 15.06
C ASP A 132 4.96 8.12 15.04
N TYR A 133 6.17 7.97 14.51
CA TYR A 133 6.84 6.68 14.31
C TYR A 133 8.23 6.65 14.92
N THR A 134 8.83 5.46 14.93
CA THR A 134 10.28 5.32 15.09
C THR A 134 10.89 5.13 13.71
N TRP A 135 11.75 6.07 13.29
CA TRP A 135 12.22 6.17 11.92
C TRP A 135 13.67 5.68 11.75
N THR A 136 13.97 5.13 10.57
CA THR A 136 15.34 5.11 10.02
C THR A 136 15.81 6.52 9.70
N THR A 137 17.09 6.68 9.37
CA THR A 137 17.50 7.85 8.58
C THR A 137 16.80 7.82 7.22
N PRO A 138 16.59 8.96 6.57
CA PRO A 138 16.01 8.97 5.24
C PRO A 138 16.87 8.21 4.23
N TYR A 139 16.24 7.48 3.31
CA TYR A 139 16.91 6.69 2.27
C TYR A 139 16.75 7.24 0.85
N MET A 140 15.81 8.17 0.62
CA MET A 140 15.55 8.78 -0.67
C MET A 140 14.91 10.16 -0.47
N ALA A 141 15.31 11.14 -1.28
CA ALA A 141 14.65 12.44 -1.34
C ALA A 141 13.45 12.42 -2.30
N ASN A 142 12.40 13.18 -2.00
CA ASN A 142 11.18 13.26 -2.77
C ASN A 142 10.59 14.68 -2.73
N LYS A 143 9.56 14.94 -3.55
CA LYS A 143 8.77 16.17 -3.51
C LYS A 143 7.31 15.85 -3.77
N GLN A 144 6.42 16.60 -3.14
CA GLN A 144 5.02 16.64 -3.57
C GLN A 144 4.86 17.65 -4.69
N VAL A 145 4.11 17.28 -5.71
CA VAL A 145 3.87 18.06 -6.93
C VAL A 145 2.39 18.00 -7.30
N PHE A 146 2.01 18.83 -8.27
CA PHE A 146 0.70 18.72 -8.92
C PHE A 146 0.87 18.15 -10.32
N VAL A 147 0.01 17.20 -10.68
CA VAL A 147 -0.11 16.64 -12.02
C VAL A 147 -1.41 17.13 -12.65
N VAL A 148 -1.35 17.55 -13.92
CA VAL A 148 -2.49 18.04 -14.69
C VAL A 148 -2.51 17.44 -16.10
N ALA A 149 -3.64 17.52 -16.80
CA ALA A 149 -3.71 17.25 -18.24
C ALA A 149 -2.67 18.09 -19.02
N ASN A 150 -1.99 17.48 -19.99
CA ASN A 150 -0.94 18.16 -20.73
C ASN A 150 -1.48 19.35 -21.54
N ASP A 151 -2.69 19.22 -22.08
CA ASP A 151 -3.43 20.27 -22.79
C ASP A 151 -4.12 21.30 -21.87
N SER A 152 -4.02 21.14 -20.55
CA SER A 152 -4.56 22.09 -19.57
C SER A 152 -3.84 23.45 -19.63
N ASP A 153 -4.61 24.52 -19.41
CA ASP A 153 -4.10 25.88 -19.25
C ASP A 153 -3.42 26.12 -17.88
N ILE A 154 -3.48 25.16 -16.94
CA ILE A 154 -2.85 25.23 -15.62
C ILE A 154 -1.33 25.08 -15.76
N LYS A 155 -0.57 26.08 -15.28
CA LYS A 155 0.89 26.13 -15.40
C LYS A 155 1.62 26.33 -14.07
N SER A 156 0.89 26.71 -13.03
CA SER A 156 1.41 27.01 -11.70
C SER A 156 0.38 26.68 -10.64
N GLN A 157 0.80 26.64 -9.37
CA GLN A 157 -0.12 26.44 -8.25
C GLN A 157 -1.19 27.53 -8.16
N ALA A 158 -0.88 28.76 -8.59
CA ALA A 158 -1.83 29.86 -8.62
C ALA A 158 -3.01 29.62 -9.57
N ASP A 159 -2.79 28.86 -10.65
CA ASP A 159 -3.83 28.53 -11.64
C ASP A 159 -4.80 27.44 -11.12
N LEU A 160 -4.53 26.85 -9.95
CA LEU A 160 -5.42 25.91 -9.26
C LEU A 160 -6.57 26.62 -8.53
N ALA A 161 -6.56 27.96 -8.47
CA ALA A 161 -7.65 28.71 -7.87
C ALA A 161 -8.98 28.42 -8.59
N GLY A 162 -10.00 27.99 -7.82
CA GLY A 162 -11.30 27.60 -8.34
C GLY A 162 -11.34 26.23 -9.04
N LYS A 163 -10.24 25.47 -9.03
CA LYS A 163 -10.13 24.14 -9.64
C LYS A 163 -10.49 23.01 -8.68
N VAL A 164 -10.82 21.85 -9.24
CA VAL A 164 -11.01 20.61 -8.47
C VAL A 164 -9.67 19.90 -8.37
N VAL A 165 -9.14 19.81 -7.15
CA VAL A 165 -7.87 19.13 -6.86
C VAL A 165 -8.18 17.85 -6.11
N GLU A 166 -7.52 16.75 -6.47
CA GLU A 166 -7.64 15.47 -5.79
C GLU A 166 -6.31 15.04 -5.18
N VAL A 167 -6.38 14.30 -4.07
CA VAL A 167 -5.21 13.80 -3.34
C VAL A 167 -5.53 12.44 -2.71
N GLN A 168 -4.52 11.57 -2.53
CA GLN A 168 -4.73 10.32 -1.81
C GLN A 168 -5.04 10.60 -0.32
N ALA A 169 -6.02 9.91 0.24
CA ALA A 169 -6.36 9.99 1.65
C ALA A 169 -5.17 9.57 2.53
N ASP A 170 -4.88 10.37 3.56
CA ASP A 170 -3.80 10.14 4.51
C ASP A 170 -2.39 10.05 3.88
N SER A 171 -2.22 10.73 2.74
CA SER A 171 -0.92 10.98 2.09
C SER A 171 -0.21 12.21 2.69
N SER A 172 1.09 12.34 2.42
CA SER A 172 1.83 13.54 2.79
C SER A 172 1.42 14.76 1.97
N ALA A 173 0.97 14.60 0.71
CA ALA A 173 0.32 15.68 -0.04
C ALA A 173 -0.92 16.22 0.68
N GLU A 174 -1.77 15.34 1.22
CA GLU A 174 -2.95 15.77 1.97
C GLU A 174 -2.54 16.53 3.24
N ALA A 175 -1.52 16.06 3.96
CA ALA A 175 -0.96 16.75 5.12
C ALA A 175 -0.39 18.12 4.75
N ALA A 176 0.42 18.22 3.69
CA ALA A 176 0.99 19.47 3.20
C ALA A 176 -0.08 20.49 2.78
N LEU A 177 -1.17 20.04 2.15
CA LEU A 177 -2.32 20.89 1.83
C LEU A 177 -3.10 21.32 3.08
N LYS A 178 -3.22 20.46 4.09
CA LYS A 178 -3.81 20.81 5.39
C LYS A 178 -2.99 21.88 6.11
N GLU A 179 -1.66 21.83 6.02
CA GLU A 179 -0.78 22.85 6.59
C GLU A 179 -0.78 24.15 5.77
N ASN A 180 -0.82 24.07 4.44
CA ASN A 180 -0.86 25.21 3.53
C ASN A 180 -2.29 25.64 3.18
N GLN A 181 -3.03 26.09 4.20
CA GLN A 181 -4.41 26.56 4.06
C GLN A 181 -4.55 27.75 3.09
N ASP A 182 -3.52 28.59 2.96
CA ASP A 182 -3.56 29.73 2.04
C ASP A 182 -3.66 29.28 0.58
N LEU A 183 -3.00 28.18 0.21
CA LEU A 183 -3.14 27.55 -1.10
C LEU A 183 -4.45 26.74 -1.18
N ALA A 184 -4.70 25.84 -0.23
CA ALA A 184 -5.81 24.90 -0.29
C ALA A 184 -7.19 25.61 -0.35
N ASN A 185 -7.34 26.75 0.35
CA ASN A 185 -8.58 27.54 0.32
C ASN A 185 -8.82 28.28 -1.00
N THR A 186 -7.84 28.33 -1.91
CA THR A 186 -8.05 28.87 -3.26
C THR A 186 -8.76 27.89 -4.17
N PHE A 187 -8.69 26.59 -3.89
CA PHE A 187 -9.28 25.55 -4.72
C PHE A 187 -10.80 25.68 -4.74
N GLY A 188 -11.43 25.29 -5.85
CA GLY A 188 -12.88 25.16 -5.94
C GLY A 188 -13.36 23.99 -5.08
N GLN A 189 -12.60 22.89 -5.08
CA GLN A 189 -12.84 21.73 -4.25
C GLN A 189 -11.53 20.95 -4.05
N LEU A 190 -11.32 20.44 -2.83
CA LEU A 190 -10.30 19.43 -2.54
C LEU A 190 -11.01 18.10 -2.27
N LEU A 191 -10.70 17.10 -3.10
CA LEU A 191 -11.19 15.74 -3.02
C LEU A 191 -10.14 14.79 -2.47
N THR A 192 -10.59 13.73 -1.81
CA THR A 192 -9.72 12.62 -1.40
C THR A 192 -10.16 11.33 -2.07
N THR A 193 -9.18 10.50 -2.40
CA THR A 193 -9.35 9.21 -3.07
C THR A 193 -8.49 8.13 -2.40
N PRO A 194 -8.86 6.84 -2.44
CA PRO A 194 -8.08 5.80 -1.76
C PRO A 194 -6.68 5.57 -2.34
N ASP A 195 -6.49 5.77 -3.65
CA ASP A 195 -5.26 5.42 -4.36
C ASP A 195 -5.01 6.33 -5.58
N TYR A 196 -3.74 6.43 -5.99
CA TYR A 196 -3.37 7.27 -7.13
C TYR A 196 -3.85 6.72 -8.47
N ASN A 197 -4.12 5.42 -8.59
CA ASN A 197 -4.66 4.87 -9.83
C ASN A 197 -6.04 5.44 -10.13
N THR A 198 -6.89 5.57 -9.11
CA THR A 198 -8.18 6.26 -9.15
C THR A 198 -8.00 7.74 -9.46
N ALA A 199 -7.05 8.41 -8.79
CA ALA A 199 -6.77 9.83 -9.05
C ALA A 199 -6.41 10.11 -10.52
N PHE A 200 -5.57 9.26 -11.12
CA PHE A 200 -5.20 9.38 -12.53
C PHE A 200 -6.38 9.10 -13.47
N MET A 201 -7.27 8.16 -13.13
CA MET A 201 -8.49 7.91 -13.92
C MET A 201 -9.44 9.10 -13.87
N ASP A 202 -9.58 9.74 -12.72
CA ASP A 202 -10.45 10.91 -12.57
C ASP A 202 -9.86 12.13 -13.30
N LEU A 203 -8.54 12.29 -13.28
CA LEU A 203 -7.85 13.30 -14.09
C LEU A 203 -8.01 13.04 -15.59
N GLU A 204 -7.87 11.78 -16.04
CA GLU A 204 -8.03 11.39 -17.45
C GLU A 204 -9.44 11.66 -17.97
N GLN A 205 -10.46 11.44 -17.12
CA GLN A 205 -11.86 11.69 -17.45
C GLN A 205 -12.26 13.18 -17.33
N GLY A 206 -11.37 14.04 -16.83
CA GLY A 206 -11.65 15.44 -16.54
C GLY A 206 -12.64 15.64 -15.39
N ALA A 207 -12.75 14.65 -14.49
CA ALA A 207 -13.53 14.78 -13.26
C ALA A 207 -12.83 15.68 -12.23
N VAL A 208 -11.49 15.71 -12.26
CA VAL A 208 -10.63 16.62 -11.50
C VAL A 208 -9.72 17.40 -12.46
N ASP A 209 -9.28 18.58 -12.05
CA ASP A 209 -8.36 19.42 -12.83
C ASP A 209 -6.87 19.11 -12.53
N ALA A 210 -6.59 18.62 -11.31
CA ALA A 210 -5.23 18.32 -10.85
C ALA A 210 -5.20 17.23 -9.77
N VAL A 211 -4.07 16.51 -9.70
CA VAL A 211 -3.78 15.54 -8.64
C VAL A 211 -2.53 15.98 -7.88
N ALA A 212 -2.60 16.05 -6.55
CA ALA A 212 -1.45 16.30 -5.68
C ALA A 212 -0.81 14.97 -5.25
N MET A 213 0.49 14.78 -5.53
CA MET A 213 1.17 13.50 -5.33
C MET A 213 2.69 13.59 -5.37
N ASP A 214 3.35 12.50 -4.99
CA ASP A 214 4.80 12.32 -5.06
C ASP A 214 5.35 12.42 -6.49
N VAL A 215 6.45 13.16 -6.67
CA VAL A 215 7.07 13.37 -7.98
C VAL A 215 7.59 12.07 -8.60
N ILE A 216 8.09 11.15 -7.77
CA ILE A 216 8.60 9.84 -8.22
C ILE A 216 7.44 8.98 -8.77
N VAL A 217 6.32 8.94 -8.06
CA VAL A 217 5.11 8.21 -8.48
C VAL A 217 4.52 8.87 -9.72
N ALA A 218 4.44 10.19 -9.77
CA ALA A 218 3.96 10.94 -10.92
C ALA A 218 4.76 10.63 -12.19
N GLY A 219 6.10 10.74 -12.12
CA GLY A 219 6.98 10.46 -13.25
C GLY A 219 6.84 9.03 -13.78
N TYR A 220 6.74 8.05 -12.87
CA TYR A 220 6.56 6.66 -13.24
C TYR A 220 5.19 6.41 -13.89
N GLN A 221 4.11 6.90 -13.30
CA GLN A 221 2.74 6.71 -13.78
C GLN A 221 2.53 7.34 -15.17
N ILE A 222 3.03 8.56 -15.38
CA ILE A 222 2.96 9.25 -16.69
C ILE A 222 3.68 8.43 -17.76
N LYS A 223 4.88 7.93 -17.44
CA LYS A 223 5.68 7.10 -18.36
C LYS A 223 4.98 5.78 -18.67
N GLN A 224 4.49 5.06 -17.67
CA GLN A 224 3.87 3.74 -17.86
C GLN A 224 2.54 3.80 -18.62
N ARG A 225 1.70 4.78 -18.28
CA ARG A 225 0.40 4.94 -18.93
C ARG A 225 0.53 5.46 -20.36
N ASN A 226 1.71 5.97 -20.75
CA ASN A 226 1.89 6.80 -21.94
C ASN A 226 0.81 7.89 -22.00
N ALA A 227 0.50 8.45 -20.83
CA ALA A 227 -0.61 9.36 -20.64
C ALA A 227 -0.19 10.80 -20.94
N ASP A 228 -1.14 11.58 -21.46
CA ASP A 228 -0.91 12.97 -21.83
C ASP A 228 -1.10 13.89 -20.61
N PHE A 229 -0.24 13.71 -19.62
CA PHE A 229 -0.18 14.51 -18.39
C PHE A 229 1.16 15.23 -18.27
N LYS A 230 1.18 16.31 -17.48
CA LYS A 230 2.39 17.04 -17.12
C LYS A 230 2.44 17.31 -15.61
N ILE A 231 3.65 17.31 -15.07
CA ILE A 231 3.94 17.73 -13.70
C ILE A 231 4.16 19.25 -13.73
N LEU A 232 3.57 19.99 -12.79
CA LEU A 232 3.86 21.42 -12.63
C LEU A 232 5.28 21.62 -12.05
N ASP A 233 5.97 22.67 -12.50
CA ASP A 233 7.36 22.95 -12.08
C ASP A 233 7.50 23.29 -10.58
N ASP A 234 6.44 23.87 -9.99
CA ASP A 234 6.42 24.25 -8.57
C ASP A 234 6.06 23.06 -7.68
N SER A 235 6.94 22.73 -6.72
CA SER A 235 6.66 21.73 -5.68
C SER A 235 5.74 22.26 -4.59
N LEU A 236 4.86 21.40 -4.08
CA LEU A 236 4.03 21.64 -2.90
C LEU A 236 4.86 21.56 -1.61
N SER A 237 5.71 20.54 -1.49
CA SER A 237 6.63 20.31 -0.37
C SER A 237 7.87 19.54 -0.83
N GLU A 238 8.98 19.73 -0.13
CA GLU A 238 10.16 18.87 -0.20
C GLU A 238 10.05 17.82 0.90
N GLU A 239 10.40 16.58 0.62
CA GLU A 239 10.17 15.44 1.50
C GLU A 239 11.33 14.45 1.47
N GLU A 240 11.44 13.65 2.51
CA GLU A 240 12.37 12.52 2.54
C GLU A 240 11.64 11.25 2.99
N TYR A 241 11.94 10.14 2.32
CA TYR A 241 11.38 8.84 2.64
C TYR A 241 12.22 8.09 3.67
N GLY A 242 11.54 7.45 4.61
CA GLY A 242 12.12 6.58 5.63
C GLY A 242 11.31 5.30 5.82
N VAL A 243 11.85 4.39 6.63
CA VAL A 243 11.11 3.21 7.08
C VAL A 243 10.49 3.52 8.43
N GLY A 244 9.15 3.45 8.50
CA GLY A 244 8.38 3.76 9.69
C GLY A 244 8.11 2.52 10.54
N PHE A 245 8.54 2.53 11.79
CA PHE A 245 8.27 1.47 12.76
C PHE A 245 7.31 1.95 13.84
N LYS A 246 6.65 0.98 14.49
CA LYS A 246 5.82 1.26 15.66
C LYS A 246 6.60 2.07 16.69
N LYS A 247 5.99 3.13 17.22
CA LYS A 247 6.66 4.05 18.15
C LYS A 247 7.25 3.30 19.35
N GLY A 248 8.56 3.48 19.56
CA GLY A 248 9.33 2.79 20.60
C GLY A 248 9.97 1.47 20.17
N ASN A 249 9.71 0.97 18.95
CA ASN A 249 10.37 -0.22 18.40
C ASN A 249 11.77 0.11 17.83
N THR A 250 12.66 0.59 18.70
CA THR A 250 14.02 0.98 18.30
C THR A 250 14.87 -0.23 17.92
N GLU A 251 14.62 -1.41 18.51
CA GLU A 251 15.41 -2.61 18.23
C GLU A 251 15.29 -3.05 16.78
N LEU A 252 14.07 -3.18 16.24
CA LEU A 252 13.88 -3.58 14.85
C LEU A 252 14.36 -2.47 13.90
N ARG A 253 14.07 -1.21 14.23
CA ARG A 253 14.56 -0.06 13.46
C ARG A 253 16.08 -0.10 13.34
N ASP A 254 16.81 -0.28 14.44
CA ASP A 254 18.28 -0.29 14.45
C ASP A 254 18.86 -1.42 13.58
N LYS A 255 18.23 -2.60 13.59
CA LYS A 255 18.61 -3.73 12.72
C LYS A 255 18.43 -3.39 11.24
N VAL A 256 17.28 -2.81 10.88
CA VAL A 256 16.99 -2.41 9.50
C VAL A 256 17.91 -1.27 9.04
N GLN A 257 18.14 -0.27 9.89
CA GLN A 257 19.09 0.80 9.64
C GLN A 257 20.49 0.26 9.37
N GLY A 258 21.00 -0.64 10.23
CA GLY A 258 22.31 -1.24 10.05
C GLY A 258 22.43 -2.01 8.73
N ALA A 259 21.40 -2.77 8.35
CA ALA A 259 21.38 -3.48 7.07
C ALA A 259 21.39 -2.51 5.87
N LEU A 260 20.63 -1.40 5.93
CA LEU A 260 20.66 -0.36 4.90
C LEU A 260 22.03 0.31 4.78
N GLU A 261 22.70 0.57 5.91
CA GLU A 261 24.07 1.10 5.94
C GLU A 261 25.09 0.12 5.33
N GLU A 262 24.96 -1.18 5.61
CA GLU A 262 25.79 -2.21 4.98
C GLU A 262 25.56 -2.30 3.47
N MET A 263 24.30 -2.23 3.02
CA MET A 263 23.94 -2.20 1.60
C MET A 263 24.48 -0.95 0.90
N ALA A 264 24.51 0.20 1.57
CA ALA A 264 25.13 1.41 1.05
C ALA A 264 26.66 1.24 0.93
N ALA A 265 27.29 0.66 1.95
CA ALA A 265 28.74 0.47 1.99
C ALA A 265 29.26 -0.53 0.94
N ASP A 266 28.50 -1.56 0.60
CA ASP A 266 28.88 -2.56 -0.40
C ASP A 266 28.35 -2.29 -1.81
N GLY A 267 27.55 -1.23 -1.99
CA GLY A 267 27.00 -0.79 -3.27
C GLY A 267 25.70 -1.49 -3.70
N THR A 268 25.16 -2.41 -2.89
CA THR A 268 23.89 -3.08 -3.17
C THR A 268 22.72 -2.09 -3.23
N LEU A 269 22.72 -1.08 -2.35
CA LEU A 269 21.66 -0.06 -2.31
C LEU A 269 21.61 0.75 -3.62
N ALA A 270 22.76 1.23 -4.09
CA ALA A 270 22.89 1.96 -5.35
C ALA A 270 22.51 1.09 -6.55
N LYS A 271 22.90 -0.20 -6.55
CA LYS A 271 22.56 -1.13 -7.62
C LYS A 271 21.04 -1.32 -7.75
N ILE A 272 20.33 -1.51 -6.64
CA ILE A 272 18.87 -1.64 -6.66
C ILE A 272 18.24 -0.34 -7.17
N SER A 273 18.75 0.82 -6.75
CA SER A 273 18.28 2.12 -7.25
C SER A 273 18.46 2.26 -8.77
N ASP A 274 19.63 1.91 -9.30
CA ASP A 274 19.91 1.95 -10.74
C ASP A 274 18.97 1.04 -11.54
N GLU A 275 18.59 -0.13 -10.99
CA GLU A 275 17.65 -1.05 -11.63
C GLU A 275 16.24 -0.44 -11.80
N TRP A 276 15.80 0.36 -10.83
CA TRP A 276 14.46 0.98 -10.82
C TRP A 276 14.42 2.36 -11.50
N PHE A 277 15.45 3.18 -11.30
CA PHE A 277 15.45 4.59 -11.69
C PHE A 277 16.47 4.92 -12.78
N GLY A 278 17.42 4.02 -13.07
CA GLY A 278 18.54 4.27 -14.00
C GLY A 278 19.62 5.18 -13.43
N GLU A 279 19.48 5.57 -12.16
CA GLU A 279 20.46 6.32 -11.38
C GLU A 279 20.30 6.02 -9.88
N ASP A 280 21.33 6.35 -9.11
CA ASP A 280 21.34 6.19 -7.67
C ASP A 280 20.71 7.41 -6.97
N VAL A 281 19.41 7.29 -6.67
CA VAL A 281 18.60 8.31 -5.98
C VAL A 281 18.63 8.17 -4.45
N THR A 282 19.45 7.26 -3.92
CA THR A 282 19.49 6.99 -2.48
C THR A 282 20.35 8.00 -1.72
N THR A 283 20.07 8.18 -0.42
CA THR A 283 20.75 9.19 0.42
C THR A 283 21.68 8.59 1.49
N ILE A 284 21.55 7.30 1.80
CA ILE A 284 22.36 6.65 2.85
C ILE A 284 23.81 6.52 2.35
N GLY A 285 24.75 6.94 3.19
CA GLY A 285 26.19 6.85 2.89
C GLY A 285 26.75 7.96 1.99
N LYS A 286 25.96 9.01 1.71
CA LYS A 286 26.36 10.18 0.91
C LYS A 286 26.55 11.45 1.75
#